data_AF-A0A3B0S0H3-F1
#
_entry.id   AF-A0A3B0S0H3-F1
#
_cell.length_a   1.000
_cell.length_b   1.000
_cell.length_c   1.000
_cell.angle_alpha   90.00
_cell.angle_beta   90.00
_cell.angle_gamma   90.00
#
_symmetry.space_group_name_H-M   'P 1'
#
loop_
_entity.id
_entity.type
_entity.pdbx_description
1 polymer ?
#
loop_
_entity_poly.entity_id
_entity_poly.type
_entity_poly.pdbx_seq_one_letter_code
_entity_poly.pdbx_strand_id
1 'polypeptide(L)'
;MDLLQFIAAQDTGTMVTVYGFASAIGVPHQIAMTVQGLIALACLVAAFYVSRSGADAMTKMATYVLLSYLVSPYIMSYDLQAPAVIAAMVLCRINGHTYSLLEKALAVAVLFLSLIQIVTELAFIPVAILFLLGFTATMVARCIKPQEGRALRHVAEKSLA
;
A
#
# COMPACT_ATOMS: atom_id res chain seq x y z
N MET A 1 -22.65 23.42 14.23
CA MET A 1 -21.54 23.08 13.32
C MET A 1 -21.65 24.02 12.15
N ASP A 2 -20.72 24.95 12.00
CA ASP A 2 -20.78 25.96 10.93
C ASP A 2 -20.58 25.30 9.56
N LEU A 3 -21.17 25.88 8.52
CA LEU A 3 -21.08 25.38 7.13
C LEU A 3 -19.64 25.11 6.70
N LEU A 4 -18.69 25.93 7.17
CA LEU A 4 -17.25 25.74 6.93
C LEU A 4 -16.67 24.49 7.61
N GLN A 5 -17.14 24.14 8.81
CA GLN A 5 -16.74 22.91 9.49
C GLN A 5 -17.34 21.67 8.80
N PHE A 6 -18.54 21.79 8.24
CA PHE A 6 -19.15 20.71 7.44
C PHE A 6 -18.39 20.47 6.13
N ILE A 7 -18.05 21.54 5.40
CA ILE A 7 -17.26 21.46 4.15
C ILE A 7 -15.86 20.89 4.42
N ALA A 8 -15.18 21.37 5.48
CA ALA A 8 -13.85 20.86 5.84
C ALA A 8 -13.86 19.37 6.26
N ALA A 9 -14.91 18.92 6.95
CA ALA A 9 -15.08 17.51 7.30
C ALA A 9 -15.38 16.64 6.07
N GLN A 10 -16.11 17.18 5.09
CA GLN A 10 -16.44 16.50 3.85
C GLN A 10 -15.20 16.30 2.95
N ASP A 11 -14.31 17.29 2.89
CA ASP A 11 -13.04 17.23 2.12
C ASP A 11 -12.05 16.20 2.67
N THR A 12 -12.06 15.96 4.00
CA THR A 12 -11.22 14.92 4.61
C THR A 12 -11.73 13.50 4.38
N GLY A 13 -13.03 13.31 4.11
CA GLY A 13 -13.63 12.00 3.92
C GLY A 13 -13.20 11.30 2.61
N THR A 14 -12.75 12.06 1.62
CA THR A 14 -12.29 11.56 0.32
C THR A 14 -10.78 11.26 0.29
N MET A 15 -10.06 11.59 1.37
CA MET A 15 -8.61 11.38 1.45
C MET A 15 -8.30 9.93 1.80
N VAL A 16 -7.58 9.24 0.92
CA VAL A 16 -7.16 7.84 1.09
C VAL A 16 -5.78 7.80 1.72
N THR A 17 -5.67 8.39 2.91
CA THR A 17 -4.41 8.54 3.66
C THR A 17 -4.58 8.17 5.13
N VAL A 18 -3.47 7.99 5.85
CA VAL A 18 -3.53 7.74 7.30
C VAL A 18 -4.07 8.98 8.02
N TYR A 19 -3.71 10.17 7.54
CA TYR A 19 -4.32 11.43 7.96
C TYR A 19 -5.84 11.45 7.75
N GLY A 20 -6.31 11.13 6.53
CA GLY A 20 -7.74 11.10 6.20
C GLY A 20 -8.51 10.11 7.10
N PHE A 21 -7.96 8.93 7.30
CA PHE A 21 -8.52 7.92 8.20
C PHE A 21 -8.59 8.40 9.66
N ALA A 22 -7.49 8.94 10.20
CA ALA A 22 -7.45 9.45 11.57
C ALA A 22 -8.46 10.60 11.77
N SER A 23 -8.53 11.51 10.80
CA SER A 23 -9.47 12.63 10.82
C SER A 23 -10.93 12.16 10.78
N ALA A 24 -11.23 11.14 9.97
CA ALA A 24 -12.58 10.57 9.85
C ALA A 24 -13.09 9.94 11.15
N ILE A 25 -12.19 9.40 11.99
CA ILE A 25 -12.54 8.86 13.31
C ILE A 25 -12.46 9.92 14.44
N GLY A 26 -12.34 11.20 14.09
CA GLY A 26 -12.38 12.32 15.04
C GLY A 26 -11.06 12.64 15.74
N VAL A 27 -9.92 12.15 15.23
CA VAL A 27 -8.61 12.50 15.79
C VAL A 27 -8.29 13.98 15.51
N PRO A 28 -7.83 14.75 16.51
CA PRO A 28 -7.42 16.14 16.31
C PRO A 28 -6.34 16.29 15.23
N HIS A 29 -6.43 17.35 14.44
CA HIS A 29 -5.56 17.59 13.28
C HIS A 29 -4.06 17.44 13.59
N GLN A 30 -3.59 17.99 14.71
CA GLN A 30 -2.18 17.92 15.11
C GLN A 30 -1.72 16.47 15.36
N ILE A 31 -2.58 15.66 15.95
CA ILE A 31 -2.30 14.24 16.23
C ILE A 31 -2.33 13.45 14.92
N ALA A 32 -3.33 13.67 14.06
CA ALA A 32 -3.44 13.00 12.76
C ALA A 32 -2.22 13.29 11.87
N MET A 33 -1.78 14.56 11.81
CA MET A 33 -0.56 14.96 11.09
C MET A 33 0.69 14.33 11.69
N THR A 34 0.78 14.23 13.02
CA THR A 34 1.90 13.57 13.69
C THR A 34 1.98 12.10 13.33
N VAL A 35 0.84 11.39 13.35
CA VAL A 35 0.77 9.96 12.96
C VAL A 35 1.18 9.79 11.49
N GLN A 36 0.67 10.64 10.59
CA GLN A 36 1.07 10.64 9.18
C GLN A 36 2.57 10.87 9.00
N GLY A 37 3.16 11.79 9.77
CA GLY A 37 4.61 12.03 9.77
C GLY A 37 5.42 10.82 10.22
N LEU A 38 4.95 10.08 11.23
CA LEU A 38 5.58 8.84 11.68
C LEU A 38 5.52 7.74 10.60
N ILE A 39 4.38 7.63 9.90
CA ILE A 39 4.23 6.70 8.77
C ILE A 39 5.17 7.08 7.63
N ALA A 40 5.30 8.37 7.31
CA ALA A 40 6.23 8.84 6.28
C ALA A 40 7.70 8.53 6.64
N LEU A 41 8.10 8.71 7.90
CA LEU A 41 9.42 8.34 8.38
C LEU A 41 9.65 6.82 8.28
N ALA A 42 8.67 6.01 8.68
CA ALA A 42 8.73 4.56 8.54
C ALA A 42 8.86 4.14 7.07
N CYS A 43 8.16 4.82 6.16
CA CYS A 43 8.27 4.59 4.71
C CYS A 43 9.66 4.92 4.17
N LEU A 44 10.30 5.99 4.64
CA LEU A 44 11.67 6.34 4.27
C LEU A 44 12.67 5.27 4.72
N VAL A 45 12.53 4.78 5.96
CA VAL A 45 13.34 3.68 6.48
C VAL A 45 13.12 2.40 5.66
N ALA A 46 11.87 2.07 5.36
CA ALA A 46 11.53 0.92 4.52
C ALA A 46 12.13 1.05 3.11
N ALA A 47 12.05 2.22 2.48
CA ALA A 47 12.65 2.49 1.18
C ALA A 47 14.17 2.27 1.19
N PHE A 48 14.85 2.70 2.26
CA PHE A 48 16.28 2.44 2.45
C PHE A 48 16.58 0.94 2.49
N TYR A 49 15.87 0.16 3.30
CA TYR A 49 16.07 -1.31 3.35
C TYR A 49 15.73 -2.01 2.04
N VAL A 50 14.64 -1.62 1.37
CA VAL A 50 14.24 -2.13 0.05
C VAL A 50 15.32 -1.84 -0.99
N SER A 51 15.94 -0.66 -0.96
CA SER A 51 17.02 -0.30 -1.88
C SER A 51 18.21 -1.25 -1.78
N ARG A 52 18.56 -1.65 -0.55
CA ARG A 52 19.68 -2.54 -0.24
C ARG A 52 19.35 -4.03 -0.35
N SER A 53 18.08 -4.38 -0.57
CA SER A 53 17.69 -5.78 -0.60
C SER A 53 18.03 -6.49 -1.91
N GLY A 54 18.09 -7.82 -1.91
CA GLY A 54 18.30 -8.66 -3.10
C GLY A 54 17.02 -8.92 -3.91
N ALA A 55 15.93 -8.21 -3.63
CA ALA A 55 14.65 -8.43 -4.30
C ALA A 55 14.67 -8.02 -5.78
N ASP A 56 13.82 -8.65 -6.59
CA ASP A 56 13.75 -8.32 -8.01
C ASP A 56 13.19 -6.91 -8.27
N ALA A 57 13.60 -6.32 -9.39
CA ALA A 57 13.32 -4.93 -9.74
C ALA A 57 11.82 -4.60 -9.72
N MET A 58 10.97 -5.54 -10.15
CA MET A 58 9.52 -5.35 -10.14
C MET A 58 8.95 -5.24 -8.73
N THR A 59 9.38 -6.11 -7.80
CA THR A 59 8.96 -6.01 -6.40
C THR A 59 9.46 -4.71 -5.77
N LYS A 60 10.70 -4.29 -6.03
CA LYS A 60 11.21 -2.99 -5.55
C LYS A 60 10.41 -1.82 -6.10
N MET A 61 10.13 -1.81 -7.40
CA MET A 61 9.33 -0.77 -8.05
C MET A 61 7.91 -0.71 -7.47
N ALA A 62 7.25 -1.86 -7.32
CA ALA A 62 5.94 -1.96 -6.68
C ALA A 62 5.97 -1.38 -5.26
N THR A 63 6.97 -1.76 -4.46
CA THR A 63 7.16 -1.23 -3.11
C THR A 63 7.36 0.28 -3.10
N TYR A 64 8.19 0.84 -3.99
CA TYR A 64 8.41 2.29 -4.02
C TYR A 64 7.18 3.10 -4.40
N VAL A 65 6.38 2.62 -5.38
CA VAL A 65 5.11 3.28 -5.73
C VAL A 65 4.17 3.25 -4.53
N LEU A 66 4.06 2.12 -3.82
CA LEU A 66 3.21 2.03 -2.64
C LEU A 66 3.69 2.95 -1.49
N LEU A 67 5.00 2.99 -1.26
CA LEU A 67 5.61 3.86 -0.24
C LEU A 67 5.40 5.35 -0.55
N SER A 68 5.48 5.77 -1.82
CA SER A 68 5.27 7.19 -2.18
C SER A 68 3.84 7.66 -1.87
N TYR A 69 2.85 6.78 -2.00
CA TYR A 69 1.47 7.06 -1.64
C TYR A 69 1.28 7.19 -0.12
N LEU A 70 1.93 6.34 0.67
CA LEU A 70 1.83 6.39 2.13
C LEU A 70 2.54 7.61 2.74
N VAL A 71 3.51 8.20 2.04
CA VAL A 71 4.18 9.43 2.50
C VAL A 71 3.27 10.66 2.36
N SER A 72 2.41 10.70 1.34
CA SER A 72 1.58 11.87 1.07
C SER A 72 0.36 11.95 2.03
N PRO A 73 0.14 13.09 2.71
CA PRO A 73 -1.07 13.33 3.49
C PRO A 73 -2.34 13.56 2.64
N TYR A 74 -2.20 13.81 1.33
CA TYR A 74 -3.27 14.30 0.46
C TYR A 74 -3.53 13.43 -0.79
N ILE A 75 -3.49 12.10 -0.64
CA ILE A 75 -3.92 11.19 -1.71
C ILE A 75 -5.44 11.20 -1.82
N MET A 76 -5.93 11.39 -3.04
CA MET A 76 -7.34 11.37 -3.38
C MET A 76 -7.72 10.08 -4.12
N SER A 77 -9.02 9.80 -4.22
CA SER A 77 -9.55 8.59 -4.86
C SER A 77 -9.11 8.41 -6.33
N TYR A 78 -8.86 9.51 -7.07
CA TYR A 78 -8.37 9.45 -8.45
C TYR A 78 -6.88 9.06 -8.55
N ASP A 79 -6.09 9.29 -7.50
CA ASP A 79 -4.68 8.90 -7.48
C ASP A 79 -4.52 7.38 -7.38
N LEU A 80 -5.56 6.65 -6.94
CA LEU A 80 -5.50 5.20 -6.69
C LEU A 80 -5.28 4.34 -7.96
N GLN A 81 -5.29 4.93 -9.15
CA GLN A 81 -4.98 4.20 -10.38
C GLN A 81 -3.55 3.65 -10.40
N ALA A 82 -2.56 4.38 -9.88
CA ALA A 82 -1.18 3.90 -9.87
C ALA A 82 -0.99 2.64 -8.99
N PRO A 83 -1.45 2.59 -7.72
CA PRO A 83 -1.36 1.36 -6.93
C PRO A 83 -2.19 0.21 -7.54
N ALA A 84 -3.32 0.50 -8.20
CA ALA A 84 -4.10 -0.52 -8.90
C ALA A 84 -3.31 -1.16 -10.07
N VAL A 85 -2.60 -0.35 -10.88
CA VAL A 85 -1.72 -0.85 -11.95
C VAL A 85 -0.60 -1.71 -11.38
N ILE A 86 0.04 -1.27 -10.30
CA ILE A 86 1.08 -2.05 -9.62
C ILE A 86 0.54 -3.38 -9.11
N ALA A 87 -0.65 -3.38 -8.50
CA ALA A 87 -1.30 -4.59 -8.04
C ALA A 87 -1.62 -5.56 -9.20
N ALA A 88 -2.12 -5.06 -10.33
CA ALA A 88 -2.33 -5.86 -11.54
C ALA A 88 -1.02 -6.52 -12.01
N MET A 89 0.07 -5.74 -12.09
CA MET A 89 1.36 -6.27 -12.51
C MET A 89 1.90 -7.34 -11.54
N VAL A 90 1.70 -7.17 -10.23
CA VAL A 90 2.04 -8.18 -9.22
C VAL A 90 1.21 -9.46 -9.43
N LEU A 91 -0.10 -9.32 -9.67
CA LEU A 91 -1.01 -10.45 -9.92
C LEU A 91 -0.59 -11.25 -11.17
N CYS A 92 -0.20 -10.57 -12.25
CA CYS A 92 0.28 -11.23 -13.47
C CYS A 92 1.53 -12.08 -13.25
N ARG A 93 2.34 -11.79 -12.22
CA ARG A 93 3.57 -12.54 -11.90
C ARG A 93 3.37 -13.68 -10.89
N ILE A 94 2.14 -13.92 -10.43
CA ILE A 94 1.85 -14.97 -9.44
C ILE A 94 2.23 -16.36 -9.98
N ASN A 95 2.05 -16.63 -11.27
CA ASN A 95 2.31 -17.96 -11.83
C ASN A 95 3.80 -18.37 -11.81
N GLY A 96 4.72 -17.41 -11.63
CA GLY A 96 6.17 -17.67 -11.55
C GLY A 96 6.77 -17.56 -10.14
N HIS A 97 5.99 -17.15 -9.14
CA HIS A 97 6.50 -16.87 -7.80
C HIS A 97 5.53 -17.34 -6.71
N THR A 98 6.08 -17.80 -5.59
CA THR A 98 5.27 -18.18 -4.43
C THR A 98 4.73 -16.90 -3.79
N TYR A 99 3.43 -16.64 -3.97
CA TYR A 99 2.68 -15.60 -3.25
C TYR A 99 1.73 -16.27 -2.26
N SER A 100 1.70 -15.75 -1.03
CA SER A 100 0.74 -16.22 0.00
C SER A 100 -0.68 -15.82 -0.38
N LEU A 101 -1.68 -16.52 0.17
CA LEU A 101 -3.09 -16.19 -0.07
C LEU A 101 -3.42 -14.75 0.34
N LEU A 102 -2.84 -14.28 1.45
CA LEU A 102 -3.02 -12.91 1.93
C LEU A 102 -2.47 -11.87 0.94
N GLU A 103 -1.29 -12.09 0.38
CA GLU A 103 -0.71 -11.19 -0.63
C GLU A 103 -1.59 -11.09 -1.88
N LYS A 104 -2.15 -12.22 -2.32
CA LYS A 104 -3.06 -12.26 -3.48
C LYS A 104 -4.35 -11.51 -3.17
N ALA A 105 -4.95 -11.76 -2.01
CA ALA A 105 -6.17 -11.07 -1.57
C ALA A 105 -5.96 -9.56 -1.46
N LEU A 106 -4.84 -9.12 -0.88
CA LEU A 106 -4.47 -7.70 -0.79
C LEU A 106 -4.20 -7.08 -2.16
N ALA A 107 -3.52 -7.79 -3.07
CA ALA A 107 -3.33 -7.30 -4.43
C ALA A 107 -4.66 -7.16 -5.18
N VAL A 108 -5.59 -8.11 -5.05
CA VAL A 108 -6.93 -7.99 -5.63
C VAL A 108 -7.69 -6.82 -5.00
N ALA A 109 -7.64 -6.65 -3.68
CA ALA A 109 -8.28 -5.51 -3.02
C ALA A 109 -7.69 -4.17 -3.49
N VAL A 110 -6.37 -4.06 -3.65
CA VAL A 110 -5.72 -2.85 -4.16
C VAL A 110 -6.03 -2.62 -5.65
N LEU A 111 -6.19 -3.68 -6.45
CA LEU A 111 -6.62 -3.57 -7.84
C LEU A 111 -8.01 -2.92 -7.97
N PHE A 112 -8.93 -3.28 -7.07
CA PHE A 112 -10.29 -2.74 -7.04
C PHE A 112 -10.46 -1.61 -6.01
N LEU A 113 -9.38 -0.98 -5.56
CA LEU A 113 -9.40 -0.06 -4.43
C LEU A 113 -10.31 1.15 -4.66
N SER A 114 -10.34 1.70 -5.87
CA SER A 114 -11.25 2.79 -6.23
C SER A 114 -12.72 2.40 -6.09
N LEU A 115 -13.08 1.17 -6.47
CA LEU A 115 -14.45 0.68 -6.33
C LEU A 115 -14.81 0.43 -4.86
N ILE A 116 -13.86 -0.15 -4.10
CA ILE A 116 -14.00 -0.31 -2.65
C ILE A 116 -14.22 1.04 -1.99
N GLN A 117 -13.40 2.05 -2.32
CA GLN A 117 -13.50 3.40 -1.76
C GLN A 117 -14.87 4.02 -2.03
N ILE A 118 -15.39 3.94 -3.27
CA ILE A 118 -16.74 4.45 -3.61
C ILE A 118 -17.82 3.80 -2.73
N VAL A 119 -17.73 2.48 -2.52
CA VAL A 119 -18.70 1.75 -1.70
C VAL A 119 -18.55 2.10 -0.22
N THR A 120 -17.32 2.27 0.27
CA THR A 120 -17.07 2.53 1.70
C THR A 120 -17.26 4.00 2.09
N GLU A 121 -17.15 4.93 1.14
CA GLU A 121 -17.52 6.34 1.32
C GLU A 121 -19.00 6.49 1.69
N LEU A 122 -19.89 5.65 1.14
CA LEU A 122 -21.30 5.60 1.54
C LEU A 122 -21.49 5.26 3.03
N ALA A 123 -20.55 4.51 3.61
CA ALA A 123 -20.55 4.11 5.01
C ALA A 123 -19.71 5.05 5.91
N PHE A 124 -19.07 6.08 5.34
CA PHE A 124 -18.09 6.93 6.03
C PHE A 124 -16.92 6.17 6.68
N ILE A 125 -16.54 5.01 6.10
CA ILE A 125 -15.42 4.20 6.61
C ILE A 125 -14.27 4.27 5.60
N PRO A 126 -13.13 4.91 5.92
CA PRO A 126 -11.99 4.98 5.01
C PRO A 126 -11.19 3.66 4.98
N VAL A 127 -11.78 2.56 4.51
CA VAL A 127 -11.15 1.22 4.53
C VAL A 127 -9.98 1.12 3.53
N ALA A 128 -9.97 1.93 2.48
CA ALA A 128 -8.99 1.84 1.40
C ALA A 128 -7.53 1.98 1.90
N ILE A 129 -7.27 2.85 2.89
CA ILE A 129 -5.92 2.99 3.45
C ILE A 129 -5.43 1.70 4.13
N LEU A 130 -6.34 0.90 4.70
CA LEU A 130 -5.98 -0.35 5.38
C LEU A 130 -5.48 -1.40 4.39
N PHE A 131 -6.13 -1.50 3.23
CA PHE A 131 -5.67 -2.37 2.15
C PHE A 131 -4.33 -1.90 1.58
N LEU A 132 -4.15 -0.59 1.41
CA LEU A 132 -2.88 -0.02 0.93
C LEU A 132 -1.74 -0.27 1.93
N LEU A 133 -1.96 -0.03 3.22
CA LEU A 133 -1.00 -0.33 4.29
C LEU A 133 -0.64 -1.81 4.33
N GLY A 134 -1.65 -2.69 4.34
CA GLY A 134 -1.46 -4.13 4.36
C GLY A 134 -0.66 -4.62 3.15
N PHE A 135 -1.04 -4.19 1.95
CA PHE A 135 -0.34 -4.57 0.73
C PHE A 135 1.11 -4.06 0.73
N THR A 136 1.32 -2.80 1.11
CA THR A 136 2.67 -2.23 1.22
C THR A 136 3.54 -3.00 2.21
N ALA A 137 3.00 -3.33 3.39
CA ALA A 137 3.71 -4.11 4.39
C ALA A 137 4.13 -5.49 3.86
N THR A 138 3.26 -6.16 3.09
CA THR A 138 3.61 -7.44 2.47
C THR A 138 4.72 -7.28 1.43
N MET A 139 4.68 -6.25 0.59
CA MET A 139 5.71 -6.00 -0.42
C MET A 139 7.07 -5.64 0.20
N VAL A 140 7.08 -4.80 1.24
CA VAL A 140 8.29 -4.52 2.04
C VAL A 140 8.84 -5.80 2.66
N ALA A 141 7.98 -6.64 3.27
CA ALA A 141 8.41 -7.90 3.85
C ALA A 141 9.00 -8.85 2.81
N ARG A 142 8.43 -8.93 1.60
CA ARG A 142 9.01 -9.69 0.48
C ARG A 142 10.34 -9.14 0.01
N CYS A 143 10.53 -7.82 0.09
CA CYS A 143 11.81 -7.23 -0.24
C CYS A 143 12.90 -7.62 0.77
N ILE A 144 12.55 -7.68 2.06
CA ILE A 144 13.50 -7.93 3.15
C ILE A 144 13.78 -9.42 3.37
N LYS A 145 12.79 -10.29 3.19
CA LYS A 145 12.97 -11.74 3.39
C LYS A 145 13.94 -12.33 2.36
N PRO A 146 14.96 -13.10 2.79
CA PRO A 146 15.85 -13.82 1.90
C PRO A 146 15.06 -14.70 0.94
N GLN A 147 15.31 -14.59 -0.37
CA GLN A 147 14.73 -15.50 -1.35
C GLN A 147 15.50 -16.84 -1.38
N GLU A 148 15.53 -17.53 -0.25
CA GLU A 148 16.21 -18.82 -0.06
C GLU A 148 15.72 -19.88 -1.07
N GLY A 149 14.50 -19.76 -1.58
CA GLY A 149 13.93 -20.70 -2.55
C GLY A 149 14.41 -20.55 -4.01
N ARG A 150 14.93 -19.38 -4.43
CA ARG A 150 15.38 -19.20 -5.84
C ARG A 150 16.75 -19.82 -6.09
N ALA A 151 17.65 -19.79 -5.12
CA ALA A 151 18.97 -20.42 -5.24
C ALA A 151 18.84 -21.95 -5.37
N LEU A 152 17.99 -22.57 -4.55
CA LEU A 152 17.78 -24.01 -4.57
C LEU A 152 17.06 -24.50 -5.83
N ARG A 153 16.11 -23.71 -6.39
CA ARG A 153 15.45 -24.06 -7.66
C ARG A 153 16.39 -24.00 -8.86
N HIS A 154 17.23 -22.97 -8.97
CA HIS A 154 18.20 -22.90 -10.07
C HIS A 154 19.27 -24.01 -9.98
N VAL A 155 19.64 -24.44 -8.77
CA VAL A 155 20.51 -25.60 -8.58
C VAL A 155 19.79 -26.89 -8.97
N ALA A 156 18.54 -27.07 -8.56
CA ALA A 156 17.76 -28.26 -8.92
C ALA A 156 17.50 -28.39 -10.43
N GLU A 157 17.17 -27.29 -11.11
CA GLU A 157 16.98 -27.27 -12.58
C GLU A 157 18.29 -27.52 -13.34
N LYS A 158 19.43 -27.04 -12.84
CA LYS A 158 20.75 -27.36 -13.43
C LYS A 158 21.20 -28.80 -13.20
N SER A 159 20.73 -29.45 -12.14
CA SER A 159 21.08 -30.86 -11.84
C SER A 159 20.24 -31.87 -12.63
N LEU A 160 19.15 -31.42 -13.27
CA LEU A 160 18.24 -32.26 -14.07
C LEU A 160 18.44 -32.09 -15.59
N ALA A 161 19.31 -31.17 -16.01
CA ALA A 161 19.72 -30.92 -17.39
C ALA A 161 21.12 -31.49 -17.63
#